data_AF-A0A356BCC5-F1
#
_entry.id   AF-A0A356BCC5-F1
#
_cell.length_a   1.000
_cell.length_b   1.000
_cell.length_c   1.000
_cell.angle_alpha   90.00
_cell.angle_beta   90.00
_cell.angle_gamma   90.00
#
_symmetry.space_group_name_H-M   'P 1'
#
loop_
_entity.id
_entity.type
_entity.pdbx_description
1 polymer ?
#
loop_
_entity_poly.entity_id
_entity_poly.type
_entity_poly.pdbx_seq_one_letter_code
_entity_poly.pdbx_strand_id
1 'polypeptide(L)'
;MKAKLISLATVIAATSFISTPVAADDQLAQSICSYVAADSKNNLRKTLSDNRLRLRNVYDGVVCDGLPLIRHAIKYNAADTAGFIISQLPGSQIAASGDIEWATSNGFGSSPIIAAIKERSAS
;
A
#
# COMPACT_ATOMS: atom_id res chain seq x y z
N MET A 1 -41.09 -45.26 -41.48
CA MET A 1 -39.71 -44.73 -41.52
C MET A 1 -39.77 -43.35 -42.17
N LYS A 2 -39.37 -42.19 -41.64
CA LYS A 2 -38.81 -41.72 -40.37
C LYS A 2 -39.26 -40.24 -40.30
N ALA A 3 -39.91 -39.79 -39.23
CA ALA A 3 -40.28 -38.38 -39.05
C ALA A 3 -39.02 -37.56 -38.73
N LYS A 4 -38.74 -36.49 -39.49
CA LYS A 4 -37.65 -35.56 -39.21
C LYS A 4 -38.18 -34.47 -38.26
N LEU A 5 -37.75 -34.54 -37.01
CA LEU A 5 -37.95 -33.49 -36.02
C LEU A 5 -37.00 -32.33 -36.33
N ILE A 6 -37.56 -31.15 -36.57
CA ILE A 6 -36.81 -29.90 -36.71
C ILE A 6 -36.83 -29.25 -35.32
N SER A 7 -35.73 -29.37 -34.58
CA SER A 7 -35.55 -28.72 -33.28
C SER A 7 -35.03 -27.29 -33.50
N LEU A 8 -35.88 -26.31 -33.20
CA LEU A 8 -35.49 -24.91 -33.03
C LEU A 8 -34.72 -24.80 -31.71
N ALA A 9 -33.40 -24.61 -31.78
CA ALA A 9 -32.57 -24.34 -30.62
C ALA A 9 -32.46 -22.82 -30.41
N THR A 10 -33.21 -22.32 -29.43
CA THR A 10 -33.15 -20.93 -28.96
C THR A 10 -31.88 -20.76 -28.12
N VAL A 11 -30.89 -20.01 -28.64
CA VAL A 11 -29.67 -19.69 -27.89
C VAL A 11 -29.98 -18.52 -26.96
N ILE A 12 -30.18 -18.81 -25.66
CA ILE A 12 -30.26 -17.79 -24.62
C ILE A 12 -28.82 -17.47 -24.21
N ALA A 13 -28.30 -16.35 -24.70
CA ALA A 13 -27.03 -15.81 -24.24
C ALA A 13 -27.21 -15.26 -22.82
N ALA A 14 -26.87 -16.08 -21.82
CA ALA A 14 -26.75 -15.63 -20.44
C ALA A 14 -25.48 -14.78 -20.32
N THR A 15 -25.61 -13.46 -20.37
CA THR A 15 -24.54 -12.54 -19.99
C THR A 15 -24.37 -12.60 -18.48
N SER A 16 -23.48 -13.47 -18.01
CA SER A 16 -23.02 -13.46 -16.62
C SER A 16 -22.22 -12.18 -16.40
N PHE A 17 -22.79 -11.22 -15.66
CA PHE A 17 -22.06 -10.09 -15.12
C PHE A 17 -20.99 -10.63 -14.15
N ILE A 18 -19.74 -10.67 -14.61
CA ILE A 18 -18.61 -10.97 -13.73
C ILE A 18 -18.30 -9.69 -12.96
N SER A 19 -18.89 -9.53 -11.79
CA SER A 19 -18.46 -8.50 -10.83
C SER A 19 -17.17 -8.99 -10.18
N THR A 20 -16.00 -8.54 -10.66
CA THR A 20 -14.73 -8.72 -9.94
C THR A 20 -14.49 -7.53 -9.01
N PRO A 21 -14.61 -7.66 -7.68
CA PRO A 21 -14.22 -6.62 -6.75
C PRO A 21 -12.71 -6.71 -6.49
N VAL A 22 -11.87 -6.35 -7.48
CA VAL A 22 -10.39 -6.44 -7.34
C VAL A 22 -9.67 -5.18 -7.85
N ALA A 23 -10.36 -4.16 -8.37
CA ALA A 23 -9.70 -2.95 -8.89
C ALA A 23 -9.47 -1.85 -7.82
N ALA A 24 -10.27 -1.82 -6.76
CA ALA A 24 -10.29 -0.70 -5.83
C ALA A 24 -9.10 -0.68 -4.85
N ASP A 25 -8.62 -1.86 -4.43
CA ASP A 25 -7.53 -1.97 -3.45
C ASP A 25 -6.17 -1.68 -4.09
N ASP A 26 -5.93 -2.19 -5.31
CA ASP A 26 -4.69 -1.94 -6.07
C ASP A 26 -4.51 -0.46 -6.40
N GLN A 27 -5.58 0.23 -6.81
CA GLN A 27 -5.54 1.66 -7.11
C GLN A 27 -5.25 2.51 -5.87
N LEU A 28 -5.78 2.09 -4.72
CA LEU A 28 -5.55 2.75 -3.44
C LEU A 28 -4.10 2.57 -2.98
N ALA A 29 -3.57 1.34 -3.05
CA ALA A 29 -2.18 1.05 -2.74
C ALA A 29 -1.22 1.84 -3.64
N GLN A 30 -1.48 1.90 -4.95
CA GLN A 30 -0.69 2.72 -5.88
C GLN A 30 -0.72 4.21 -5.50
N SER A 31 -1.88 4.74 -5.15
CA SER A 31 -2.01 6.13 -4.73
C SER A 31 -1.19 6.40 -3.46
N ILE A 32 -1.28 5.51 -2.45
CA ILE A 32 -0.47 5.60 -1.23
C ILE A 32 1.02 5.60 -1.57
N CYS A 33 1.50 4.64 -2.38
CA CYS A 33 2.89 4.57 -2.79
C CYS A 33 3.34 5.85 -3.51
N SER A 34 2.53 6.36 -4.44
CA SER A 34 2.82 7.60 -5.17
C SER A 34 2.91 8.80 -4.22
N TYR A 35 2.03 8.91 -3.22
CA TYR A 35 2.10 10.00 -2.26
C TYR A 35 3.31 9.89 -1.33
N VAL A 36 3.73 8.68 -0.98
CA VAL A 36 4.98 8.47 -0.23
C VAL A 36 6.18 8.86 -1.07
N ALA A 37 6.29 8.38 -2.31
CA ALA A 37 7.39 8.73 -3.20
C ALA A 37 7.51 10.24 -3.47
N ALA A 38 6.38 10.94 -3.53
CA ALA A 38 6.30 12.38 -3.77
C ALA A 38 6.44 13.25 -2.50
N ASP A 39 6.75 12.65 -1.34
CA ASP A 39 6.75 13.30 -0.03
C ASP A 39 5.48 14.11 0.29
N SER A 40 4.33 13.59 -0.13
CA SER A 40 3.05 14.28 -0.08
C SER A 40 2.21 13.89 1.15
N LYS A 41 2.69 14.23 2.35
CA LYS A 41 2.06 13.94 3.64
C LYS A 41 0.57 14.28 3.70
N ASN A 42 0.18 15.44 3.20
CA ASN A 42 -1.22 15.91 3.27
C ASN A 42 -2.14 15.07 2.39
N ASN A 43 -1.67 14.69 1.20
CA ASN A 43 -2.43 13.82 0.30
C ASN A 43 -2.52 12.41 0.87
N LEU A 44 -1.43 11.86 1.42
CA LEU A 44 -1.46 10.58 2.11
C LEU A 44 -2.48 10.59 3.26
N ARG A 45 -2.42 11.60 4.14
CA ARG A 45 -3.38 11.76 5.25
C ARG A 45 -4.82 11.84 4.76
N LYS A 46 -5.06 12.61 3.69
CA LYS A 46 -6.38 12.76 3.09
C LYS A 46 -6.88 11.44 2.53
N THR A 47 -6.07 10.73 1.75
CA THR A 47 -6.42 9.41 1.19
C THR A 47 -6.75 8.40 2.27
N LEU A 48 -5.95 8.32 3.34
CA LEU A 48 -6.26 7.45 4.48
C LEU A 48 -7.60 7.82 5.13
N SER A 49 -7.84 9.11 5.35
CA SER A 49 -9.08 9.62 5.94
C SER A 49 -10.31 9.33 5.08
N ASP A 50 -10.24 9.64 3.78
CA ASP A 50 -11.33 9.47 2.83
C ASP A 50 -11.72 7.99 2.70
N ASN A 51 -10.75 7.09 2.85
CA ASN A 51 -10.95 5.63 2.85
C ASN A 51 -11.15 5.03 4.26
N ARG A 52 -11.24 5.86 5.30
CA ARG A 52 -11.43 5.45 6.70
C ARG A 52 -10.38 4.45 7.21
N LEU A 53 -9.16 4.55 6.69
CA LEU A 53 -8.03 3.70 7.05
C LEU A 53 -7.24 4.29 8.21
N ARG A 54 -6.84 3.42 9.14
CA ARG A 54 -5.81 3.73 10.13
C ARG A 54 -4.52 3.10 9.66
N LEU A 55 -3.47 3.90 9.46
CA LEU A 55 -2.23 3.40 8.86
C LEU A 55 -1.65 2.18 9.59
N ARG A 56 -1.66 2.17 10.93
CA ARG A 56 -1.20 1.02 11.73
C ARG A 56 -1.94 -0.29 11.49
N ASN A 57 -3.17 -0.24 10.98
CA ASN A 57 -3.96 -1.44 10.72
C ASN A 57 -3.68 -2.02 9.33
N VAL A 58 -3.16 -1.20 8.41
CA VAL A 58 -2.93 -1.58 7.01
C VAL A 58 -1.46 -1.62 6.62
N TYR A 59 -0.56 -1.12 7.48
CA TYR A 59 0.85 -0.93 7.17
C TYR A 59 1.53 -2.19 6.59
N ASP A 60 1.33 -3.34 7.22
CA ASP A 60 1.96 -4.60 6.78
C ASP A 60 1.39 -5.12 5.44
N GLY A 61 0.20 -4.65 5.05
CA GLY A 61 -0.45 -5.00 3.78
C GLY A 61 -0.09 -4.08 2.61
N VAL A 62 0.56 -2.93 2.87
CA VAL A 62 0.93 -1.97 1.82
C VAL A 62 2.42 -2.10 1.50
N VAL A 63 2.70 -2.61 0.29
CA VAL A 63 4.06 -2.79 -0.23
C VAL A 63 4.22 -1.99 -1.52
N CYS A 64 5.25 -1.14 -1.56
CA CYS A 64 5.55 -0.26 -2.68
C CYS A 64 6.88 -0.67 -3.32
N ASP A 65 6.85 -1.11 -4.58
CA ASP A 65 8.02 -1.66 -5.29
C ASP A 65 8.74 -2.78 -4.52
N GLY A 66 7.98 -3.64 -3.85
CA GLY A 66 8.53 -4.72 -3.02
C GLY A 66 9.10 -4.25 -1.67
N LEU A 67 8.92 -2.98 -1.30
CA LEU A 67 9.39 -2.40 -0.04
C LEU A 67 8.22 -2.00 0.87
N PRO A 68 8.33 -2.23 2.19
CA PRO A 68 7.48 -1.56 3.17
C PRO A 68 7.50 -0.04 3.03
N LEU A 69 6.42 0.63 3.44
CA LEU A 69 6.25 2.08 3.25
C LEU A 69 7.40 2.93 3.81
N ILE A 70 7.96 2.59 4.99
CA ILE A 70 9.10 3.35 5.55
C ILE A 70 10.33 3.23 4.66
N ARG A 71 10.65 2.01 4.18
CA ARG A 71 11.79 1.77 3.29
C ARG A 71 11.60 2.44 1.93
N HIS A 72 10.38 2.42 1.41
CA HIS A 72 10.02 3.15 0.20
C HIS A 72 10.23 4.67 0.42
N ALA A 73 9.75 5.23 1.53
CA ALA A 73 9.97 6.65 1.85
C ALA A 73 11.47 7.00 1.97
N ILE A 74 12.28 6.11 2.55
CA ILE A 74 13.75 6.26 2.60
C ILE A 74 14.36 6.31 1.20
N LYS A 75 13.98 5.38 0.32
CA LYS A 75 14.47 5.31 -1.07
C LYS A 75 14.17 6.59 -1.86
N TYR A 76 13.04 7.24 -1.59
CA TYR A 76 12.60 8.47 -2.25
C TYR A 76 12.95 9.76 -1.48
N ASN A 77 13.66 9.66 -0.35
CA ASN A 77 13.99 10.78 0.53
C ASN A 77 12.75 11.61 0.97
N ALA A 78 11.65 10.92 1.25
CA ALA A 78 10.37 11.53 1.62
C ALA A 78 10.24 11.73 3.14
N ALA A 79 10.96 12.73 3.67
CA ALA A 79 11.16 12.90 5.10
C ALA A 79 9.87 13.27 5.85
N ASP A 80 9.06 14.17 5.30
CA ASP A 80 7.83 14.64 5.96
C ASP A 80 6.79 13.53 6.05
N THR A 81 6.67 12.76 4.97
CA THR A 81 5.73 11.66 4.84
C THR A 81 6.17 10.46 5.66
N ALA A 82 7.47 10.15 5.68
CA ALA A 82 8.03 9.13 6.56
C ALA A 82 7.79 9.47 8.04
N GLY A 83 8.03 10.72 8.45
CA GLY A 83 7.78 11.17 9.81
C GLY A 83 6.31 10.97 10.21
N PHE A 84 5.38 11.30 9.31
CA PHE A 84 3.96 11.00 9.53
C PHE A 84 3.71 9.48 9.65
N ILE A 85 4.22 8.66 8.73
CA ILE A 85 4.04 7.20 8.76
C ILE A 85 4.53 6.62 10.09
N ILE A 86 5.75 6.95 10.50
CA ILE A 86 6.39 6.50 11.73
C ILE A 86 5.54 6.90 12.96
N SER A 87 5.01 8.12 12.98
CA SER A 87 4.16 8.59 14.09
C SER A 87 2.85 7.81 14.26
N GLN A 88 2.35 7.16 13.20
CA GLN A 88 1.10 6.41 13.26
C GLN A 88 1.27 4.99 13.81
N LEU A 89 2.50 4.48 13.81
CA LEU A 89 2.84 3.10 14.17
C LEU A 89 3.25 3.00 15.64
N PRO A 90 3.06 1.84 16.31
CA PRO A 90 3.61 1.56 17.63
C PRO A 90 5.14 1.59 17.64
N GLY A 91 5.77 2.09 18.71
CA GLY A 91 7.23 2.15 18.83
C GLY A 91 7.87 0.76 18.78
N SER A 92 7.23 -0.24 19.39
CA SER A 92 7.66 -1.64 19.33
C SER A 92 7.68 -2.21 17.91
N GLN A 93 6.74 -1.81 17.04
CA GLN A 93 6.72 -2.24 15.63
C GLN A 93 7.89 -1.60 14.86
N ILE A 94 8.18 -0.32 15.10
CA ILE A 94 9.31 0.39 14.49
C ILE A 94 10.65 -0.19 14.99
N ALA A 95 10.75 -0.53 16.27
CA ALA A 95 11.94 -1.15 16.85
C ALA A 95 12.23 -2.54 16.23
N ALA A 96 11.19 -3.28 15.85
CA ALA A 96 11.32 -4.61 15.26
C ALA A 96 11.49 -4.61 13.72
N SER A 97 11.41 -3.45 13.04
CA SER A 97 11.32 -3.41 11.57
C SER A 97 12.64 -3.65 10.85
N GLY A 98 13.78 -3.45 11.51
CA GLY A 98 15.12 -3.55 10.92
C GLY A 98 15.40 -2.48 9.84
N ASP A 99 14.63 -1.38 9.84
CA ASP A 99 14.70 -0.37 8.78
C ASP A 99 16.00 0.45 8.84
N ILE A 100 16.62 0.60 10.01
CA ILE A 100 17.90 1.33 10.16
C ILE A 100 19.04 0.52 9.53
N GLU A 101 19.10 -0.77 9.85
CA GLU A 101 20.09 -1.70 9.32
C GLU A 101 19.93 -1.86 7.80
N TRP A 102 18.69 -1.98 7.35
CA TRP A 102 18.38 -2.01 5.92
C TRP A 102 18.82 -0.71 5.23
N ALA A 103 18.49 0.46 5.77
CA ALA A 103 18.88 1.74 5.20
C ALA A 103 20.41 1.84 5.08
N THR A 104 21.13 1.49 6.14
CA THR A 104 22.60 1.53 6.17
C THR A 104 23.21 0.59 5.14
N SER A 105 22.71 -0.64 5.04
CA SER A 105 23.22 -1.67 4.12
C SER A 105 22.93 -1.36 2.65
N ASN A 106 21.95 -0.50 2.37
CA ASN A 106 21.55 -0.12 1.01
C ASN A 106 21.99 1.30 0.60
N GLY A 107 22.92 1.91 1.34
CA GLY A 107 23.48 3.23 1.00
C GLY A 107 22.62 4.42 1.44
N PHE A 108 21.58 4.21 2.24
CA PHE A 108 20.70 5.24 2.80
C PHE A 108 21.04 5.59 4.27
N GLY A 109 22.23 5.23 4.75
CA GLY A 109 22.66 5.49 6.14
C GLY A 109 22.68 6.96 6.57
N SER A 110 22.68 7.89 5.61
CA SER A 110 22.59 9.34 5.85
C SER A 110 21.18 9.91 5.72
N SER A 111 20.15 9.06 5.56
CA SER A 111 18.77 9.51 5.40
C SER A 111 18.31 10.28 6.66
N PRO A 112 17.67 11.46 6.52
CA PRO A 112 17.14 12.21 7.65
C PRO A 112 16.04 11.45 8.42
N ILE A 113 15.45 10.43 7.78
CA ILE A 113 14.37 9.60 8.35
C ILE A 113 14.88 8.70 9.48
N ILE A 114 16.17 8.35 9.50
CA ILE A 114 16.76 7.45 10.51
C ILE A 114 16.58 8.01 11.93
N ALA A 115 16.65 9.33 12.11
CA ALA A 115 16.44 9.96 13.41
C ALA A 115 15.01 9.72 13.93
N ALA A 116 14.00 9.89 13.07
CA ALA A 116 12.60 9.65 13.42
C ALA A 116 12.33 8.19 13.78
N ILE A 117 12.99 7.24 13.08
CA ILE A 117 12.90 5.81 13.41
C ILE A 117 13.45 5.55 14.81
N LYS A 118 14.66 6.06 15.12
CA LYS A 118 15.29 5.89 16.44
C LYS A 118 14.44 6.46 17.58
N GLU A 119 13.92 7.67 17.39
CA GLU A 119 13.07 8.34 18.38
C GLU A 119 11.80 7.52 18.65
N ARG A 120 11.13 7.07 17.58
CA ARG A 120 9.89 6.31 17.72
C ARG A 120 10.11 4.93 18.33
N SER A 121 11.22 4.25 18.02
CA SER A 121 11.58 2.95 18.58
C SER A 121 11.81 2.98 20.09
N ALA A 122 12.14 4.14 20.65
CA ALA A 122 12.38 4.31 22.09
C ALA A 122 11.11 4.64 22.90
N SER A 123 9.96 4.79 22.23
CA SER A 123 8.69 5.29 22.81
C SER A 123 7.63 4.22 23.02
#